data_AF-A0A6N7LZ43-F1
#
_entry.id   AF-A0A6N7LZ43-F1
#
_cell.length_a   1.000
_cell.length_b   1.000
_cell.length_c   1.000
_cell.angle_alpha   90.00
_cell.angle_beta   90.00
_cell.angle_gamma   90.00
#
_symmetry.space_group_name_H-M   'P 1'
#
loop_
_entity.id
_entity.type
_entity.pdbx_description
1 polymer ?
#
loop_
_entity_poly.entity_id
_entity_poly.type
_entity_poly.pdbx_seq_one_letter_code
_entity_poly.pdbx_strand_id
1 'polypeptide(L)'
;MDSNLYQAPSTETIAPELDKQQAALYVVSTKKFALLFMLTLGLYGVYWNYRHWKLLKEHRGANVIPVLRGIFSIFFIHSLLKHINEELGEDNSKDHLMVPQLAAIYIILNVISSISDRLSARSETVGIMDFISLILLPFICAVIANIQQAANLSQGDPKGDSNSEMTALNWIWMLMGAALWLLIIFGFAVMLAPDSIPF
;
A
#
# COMPACT_ATOMS: atom_id res chain seq x y z
N MET A 1 40.40 -37.12 40.91
CA MET A 1 39.12 -36.41 40.75
C MET A 1 39.49 -34.99 40.36
N ASP A 2 39.66 -34.75 39.07
CA ASP A 2 40.12 -33.47 38.56
C ASP A 2 38.94 -32.48 38.55
N SER A 3 38.92 -31.62 39.56
CA SER A 3 37.99 -30.48 39.63
C SER A 3 38.39 -29.46 38.58
N ASN A 4 37.69 -29.48 37.44
CA ASN A 4 37.89 -28.56 36.33
C ASN A 4 37.56 -27.11 36.79
N LEU A 5 38.61 -26.36 37.13
CA LEU A 5 38.58 -24.97 37.60
C LEU A 5 38.20 -23.95 36.52
N TYR A 6 37.98 -24.40 35.27
CA TYR A 6 37.60 -23.58 34.12
C TYR A 6 36.24 -24.00 33.55
N GLN A 7 35.22 -24.16 34.41
CA GLN A 7 33.85 -24.05 33.91
C GLN A 7 33.56 -22.57 33.68
N ALA A 8 33.39 -22.18 32.41
CA ALA A 8 32.81 -20.90 32.07
C ALA A 8 31.48 -20.76 32.82
N PRO A 9 31.15 -19.57 33.35
CA PRO A 9 29.84 -19.33 33.94
C PRO A 9 28.79 -19.81 32.95
N SER A 10 27.82 -20.59 33.40
CA SER A 10 26.64 -20.91 32.60
C SER A 10 25.95 -19.58 32.31
N THR A 11 26.35 -18.92 31.22
CA THR A 11 25.56 -17.87 30.63
C THR A 11 24.26 -18.56 30.30
N GLU A 12 23.25 -18.30 31.11
CA GLU A 12 21.87 -18.52 30.75
C GLU A 12 21.76 -17.81 29.40
N THR A 13 21.84 -18.62 28.35
CA THR A 13 21.63 -18.11 27.00
C THR A 13 20.18 -17.68 27.11
N ILE A 14 19.98 -16.38 27.30
CA ILE A 14 18.72 -15.75 26.95
C ILE A 14 18.67 -16.05 25.46
N ALA A 15 18.11 -17.22 25.13
CA ALA A 15 17.68 -17.54 23.80
C ALA A 15 16.92 -16.27 23.39
N PRO A 16 17.33 -15.57 22.32
CA PRO A 16 16.57 -14.43 21.87
C PRO A 16 15.14 -14.93 21.80
N GLU A 17 14.23 -14.31 22.55
CA GLU A 17 12.84 -14.74 22.66
C GLU A 17 12.34 -15.12 21.27
N LEU A 18 12.29 -16.42 21.02
CA LEU A 18 11.90 -17.00 19.75
C LEU A 18 10.38 -16.99 19.71
N ASP A 19 9.74 -15.83 19.90
CA ASP A 19 8.32 -15.65 19.57
C ASP A 19 7.81 -14.20 19.64
N LYS A 20 8.35 -13.33 18.78
CA LYS A 20 7.47 -12.44 18.04
C LYS A 20 7.65 -12.82 16.58
N GLN A 21 6.74 -13.62 16.03
CA GLN A 21 6.62 -13.74 14.58
C GLN A 21 6.59 -12.32 14.01
N GLN A 22 7.71 -11.88 13.45
CA GLN A 22 7.80 -10.58 12.82
C GLN A 22 6.82 -10.59 11.66
N ALA A 23 6.00 -9.54 11.56
CA ALA A 23 4.93 -9.47 10.57
C ALA A 23 5.50 -9.67 9.16
N ALA A 24 5.07 -10.74 8.50
CA ALA A 24 5.48 -11.10 7.14
C ALA A 24 4.81 -10.22 6.08
N LEU A 25 3.72 -9.55 6.45
CA LEU A 25 3.00 -8.59 5.63
C LEU A 25 2.95 -7.21 6.30
N TYR A 26 2.80 -6.19 5.48
CA TYR A 26 2.80 -4.81 5.96
C TYR A 26 1.46 -4.49 6.64
N VAL A 27 1.50 -4.28 7.95
CA VAL A 27 0.34 -3.84 8.74
C VAL A 27 0.25 -2.32 8.74
N VAL A 28 -0.94 -1.78 8.48
CA VAL A 28 -1.25 -0.34 8.56
C VAL A 28 -2.75 -0.14 8.75
N SER A 29 -3.15 0.83 9.58
CA SER A 29 -4.57 1.11 9.75
C SER A 29 -5.22 1.56 8.44
N THR A 30 -6.44 1.08 8.16
CA THR A 30 -7.17 1.41 6.92
C THR A 30 -7.39 2.91 6.76
N LYS A 31 -7.61 3.63 7.87
CA LYS A 31 -7.78 5.10 7.89
C LYS A 31 -6.50 5.81 7.47
N LYS A 32 -5.36 5.43 8.05
CA LYS A 32 -4.06 5.99 7.70
C LYS A 32 -3.70 5.69 6.24
N PHE A 33 -3.93 4.46 5.81
CA PHE A 33 -3.73 4.05 4.43
C PHE A 33 -4.55 4.92 3.47
N ALA A 34 -5.87 5.03 3.70
CA ALA A 34 -6.76 5.78 2.82
C ALA A 34 -6.38 7.27 2.74
N LEU A 35 -6.05 7.89 3.88
CA LEU A 35 -5.64 9.29 3.93
C LEU A 35 -4.35 9.52 3.12
N LEU A 36 -3.33 8.69 3.35
CA LEU A 36 -2.07 8.78 2.61
C LEU A 36 -2.27 8.50 1.12
N PHE A 37 -3.06 7.49 0.78
CA PHE A 37 -3.36 7.13 -0.61
C PHE A 37 -4.05 8.28 -1.35
N MET A 38 -5.11 8.85 -0.77
CA MET A 38 -5.86 9.95 -1.41
C MET A 38 -5.03 11.22 -1.51
N LEU A 39 -4.35 11.62 -0.43
CA LEU A 39 -3.57 12.87 -0.45
C LEU A 39 -2.35 12.77 -1.37
N THR A 40 -1.75 11.60 -1.52
CA THR A 40 -0.60 11.40 -2.44
C THR A 40 -1.01 11.02 -3.86
N LEU A 41 -2.29 11.17 -4.23
CA LEU A 41 -2.80 10.84 -5.58
C LEU A 41 -2.48 9.40 -5.99
N GLY A 42 -2.56 8.46 -5.05
CA GLY A 42 -2.29 7.05 -5.26
C GLY A 42 -0.82 6.63 -5.18
N LEU A 43 0.14 7.57 -5.09
CA LEU A 43 1.57 7.27 -5.03
C LEU A 43 1.93 6.39 -3.82
N TYR A 44 1.25 6.58 -2.68
CA TYR A 44 1.42 5.73 -1.51
C TYR A 44 1.13 4.24 -1.81
N GLY A 45 0.32 3.92 -2.82
CA GLY A 45 0.08 2.55 -3.28
C GLY A 45 1.34 1.83 -3.77
N VAL A 46 2.27 2.55 -4.40
CA VAL A 46 3.57 2.02 -4.84
C VAL A 46 4.44 1.65 -3.64
N TYR A 47 4.52 2.57 -2.67
CA TYR A 47 5.24 2.33 -1.41
C TYR A 47 4.62 1.16 -0.64
N TRP A 48 3.29 1.12 -0.54
CA TRP A 48 2.54 0.06 0.10
C TRP A 48 2.87 -1.32 -0.51
N ASN A 49 2.86 -1.42 -1.84
CA ASN A 49 3.19 -2.67 -2.53
C ASN A 49 4.65 -3.08 -2.31
N TYR A 50 5.57 -2.12 -2.39
CA TYR A 50 6.98 -2.33 -2.05
C TYR A 50 7.16 -2.89 -0.63
N ARG A 51 6.46 -2.33 0.37
CA ARG A 51 6.57 -2.75 1.78
C ARG A 51 6.13 -4.19 1.98
N HIS A 52 5.04 -4.61 1.33
CA HIS A 52 4.61 -6.01 1.36
C HIS A 52 5.67 -6.95 0.79
N TRP A 53 6.19 -6.67 -0.42
CA TRP A 53 7.21 -7.53 -1.03
C TRP A 53 8.53 -7.53 -0.26
N LYS A 54 8.89 -6.42 0.39
CA LYS A 54 10.07 -6.35 1.25
C LYS A 54 9.93 -7.29 2.44
N LEU A 55 8.79 -7.22 3.16
CA LEU A 55 8.56 -8.06 4.33
C LEU A 55 8.46 -9.54 3.95
N LEU A 56 7.81 -9.85 2.84
CA LEU A 56 7.73 -11.23 2.33
C LEU A 56 9.11 -11.79 1.96
N LYS A 57 9.98 -10.96 1.38
CA LYS A 57 11.38 -11.34 1.11
C LYS A 57 12.15 -11.60 2.40
N GLU A 58 12.01 -10.72 3.40
CA GLU A 58 12.74 -10.80 4.66
C GLU A 58 12.28 -11.98 5.54
N HIS A 59 10.98 -12.25 5.61
CA HIS A 59 10.40 -13.20 6.58
C HIS A 59 9.94 -14.53 5.98
N ARG A 60 9.76 -14.62 4.66
CA ARG A 60 9.34 -15.84 3.96
C ARG A 60 10.32 -16.26 2.85
N GLY A 61 11.46 -15.56 2.72
CA GLY A 61 12.49 -15.92 1.75
C GLY A 61 12.08 -15.77 0.29
N ALA A 62 11.06 -14.95 0.00
CA ALA A 62 10.59 -14.76 -1.37
C ALA A 62 11.71 -14.18 -2.25
N ASN A 63 12.09 -14.90 -3.32
CA ASN A 63 13.12 -14.46 -4.26
C ASN A 63 12.56 -13.37 -5.20
N VAL A 64 12.48 -12.14 -4.69
CA VAL A 64 11.87 -11.00 -5.38
C VAL A 64 12.73 -9.75 -5.29
N ILE A 65 12.48 -8.80 -6.19
CA ILE A 65 13.02 -7.44 -6.14
C ILE A 65 11.86 -6.51 -5.73
N PRO A 66 11.75 -6.14 -4.44
CA PRO A 66 10.57 -5.43 -3.93
C PRO A 66 10.30 -4.10 -4.63
N VAL A 67 11.36 -3.36 -4.98
CA VAL A 67 11.25 -2.06 -5.66
C VAL A 67 10.59 -2.21 -7.03
N LEU A 68 11.05 -3.21 -7.81
CA LEU A 68 10.49 -3.47 -9.14
C LEU A 68 9.04 -3.89 -9.04
N ARG A 69 8.69 -4.77 -8.09
CA ARG A 69 7.30 -5.19 -7.88
C ARG A 69 6.41 -4.06 -7.38
N GLY A 70 6.94 -3.13 -6.60
CA GLY A 70 6.23 -1.93 -6.15
C GLY A 70 5.87 -1.01 -7.32
N ILE A 71 6.83 -0.71 -8.19
CA ILE A 71 6.61 0.16 -9.38
C ILE A 71 5.69 -0.53 -10.40
N PHE A 72 5.89 -1.83 -10.61
CA PHE A 72 5.12 -2.64 -11.55
C PHE A 72 4.00 -3.41 -10.87
N SER A 73 3.31 -2.78 -9.91
CA SER A 73 2.30 -3.42 -9.05
C SER A 73 1.20 -4.14 -9.84
N ILE A 74 0.81 -3.60 -10.99
CA ILE A 74 -0.22 -4.15 -11.90
C ILE A 74 0.08 -5.61 -12.28
N PHE A 75 1.35 -5.96 -12.52
CA PHE A 75 1.74 -7.32 -12.91
C PHE A 75 1.82 -8.28 -11.72
N PHE A 76 2.13 -7.76 -10.53
CA PHE A 76 2.42 -8.59 -9.36
C PHE A 76 1.28 -8.63 -8.33
N ILE A 77 0.21 -7.84 -8.51
CA ILE A 77 -0.91 -7.78 -7.57
C ILE A 77 -1.56 -9.16 -7.38
N HIS A 78 -1.76 -9.93 -8.45
CA HIS A 78 -2.32 -11.28 -8.36
C HIS A 78 -1.49 -12.19 -7.46
N SER A 79 -0.15 -12.14 -7.61
CA SER A 79 0.77 -12.88 -6.77
C SER A 79 0.73 -12.40 -5.32
N LEU A 80 0.64 -11.09 -5.09
CA LEU A 80 0.54 -10.54 -3.74
C LEU A 80 -0.72 -11.04 -3.01
N LEU A 81 -1.87 -11.01 -3.68
CA LEU A 81 -3.15 -11.48 -3.12
C LEU A 81 -3.10 -12.97 -2.75
N LYS A 82 -2.40 -13.79 -3.55
CA LYS A 82 -2.18 -15.20 -3.23
C LYS A 82 -1.38 -15.37 -1.94
N HIS A 83 -0.29 -14.62 -1.77
CA HIS A 83 0.50 -14.68 -0.53
C HIS A 83 -0.31 -14.19 0.67
N ILE A 84 -1.20 -13.20 0.51
CA ILE A 84 -2.08 -12.76 1.59
C ILE A 84 -3.03 -13.89 2.02
N ASN A 85 -3.63 -14.62 1.07
CA ASN A 85 -4.47 -15.78 1.40
C ASN A 85 -3.67 -16.94 2.02
N GLU A 86 -2.44 -17.16 1.57
CA GLU A 86 -1.52 -18.14 2.18
C GLU A 86 -1.23 -17.79 3.65
N GLU A 87 -0.97 -16.51 3.96
CA GLU A 87 -0.76 -16.05 5.34
C GLU A 87 -2.04 -16.07 6.19
N LEU A 88 -3.23 -15.91 5.59
CA LEU A 88 -4.50 -16.05 6.33
C LEU A 88 -4.72 -17.47 6.85
N GLY A 89 -4.15 -18.48 6.17
CA GLY A 89 -4.34 -19.89 6.50
C GLY A 89 -5.77 -20.38 6.27
N GLU A 90 -6.00 -21.67 6.53
CA GLU A 90 -7.32 -22.30 6.31
C GLU A 90 -8.34 -21.90 7.38
N ASP A 91 -7.90 -21.58 8.60
CA ASP A 91 -8.78 -21.17 9.71
C ASP A 91 -9.56 -19.89 9.39
N ASN A 92 -8.98 -18.99 8.57
CA ASN A 92 -9.62 -17.75 8.12
C ASN A 92 -10.13 -17.82 6.67
N SER A 93 -10.52 -19.01 6.19
CA SER A 93 -10.99 -19.22 4.81
C SER A 93 -12.14 -18.30 4.36
N LYS A 94 -12.96 -17.81 5.31
CA LYS A 94 -14.08 -16.89 5.02
C LYS A 94 -13.60 -15.50 4.62
N ASP A 95 -12.40 -15.11 5.06
CA ASP A 95 -11.79 -13.81 4.80
C ASP A 95 -10.80 -13.87 3.63
N HIS A 96 -10.71 -15.01 2.94
CA HIS A 96 -9.89 -15.16 1.75
C HIS A 96 -10.36 -14.21 0.65
N LEU A 97 -9.39 -13.53 0.07
CA LEU A 97 -9.61 -12.64 -1.06
C LEU A 97 -10.00 -13.47 -2.29
N MET A 98 -10.99 -13.00 -3.05
CA MET A 98 -11.31 -13.52 -4.38
C MET A 98 -10.22 -13.07 -5.38
N VAL A 99 -9.07 -13.75 -5.34
CA VAL A 99 -7.83 -13.32 -5.99
C VAL A 99 -8.02 -12.90 -7.46
N PRO A 100 -8.67 -13.69 -8.33
CA PRO A 100 -8.81 -13.32 -9.75
C PRO A 100 -9.66 -12.07 -9.95
N GLN A 101 -10.74 -11.92 -9.18
CA GLN A 101 -11.69 -10.82 -9.32
C GLN A 101 -11.09 -9.50 -8.83
N LEU A 102 -10.51 -9.51 -7.62
CA LEU A 102 -9.86 -8.32 -7.04
C LEU A 102 -8.66 -7.86 -7.87
N ALA A 103 -7.84 -8.81 -8.35
CA ALA A 103 -6.74 -8.48 -9.25
C ALA A 103 -7.24 -7.87 -10.55
N ALA A 104 -8.26 -8.47 -11.19
CA ALA A 104 -8.84 -7.95 -12.43
C ALA A 104 -9.41 -6.53 -12.24
N ILE A 105 -10.20 -6.29 -11.18
CA ILE A 105 -10.76 -4.98 -10.88
C ILE A 105 -9.65 -3.95 -10.66
N TYR A 106 -8.64 -4.27 -9.84
CA TYR A 106 -7.50 -3.37 -9.61
C TYR A 106 -6.78 -3.02 -10.91
N ILE A 107 -6.48 -4.01 -11.75
CA ILE A 107 -5.79 -3.82 -13.03
C ILE A 107 -6.64 -2.95 -13.97
N ILE A 108 -7.93 -3.27 -14.13
CA ILE A 108 -8.85 -2.53 -15.00
C ILE A 108 -8.94 -1.07 -14.57
N LEU A 109 -9.13 -0.79 -13.28
CA LEU A 109 -9.22 0.58 -12.77
C LEU A 109 -7.93 1.38 -13.04
N ASN A 110 -6.76 0.79 -12.77
CA ASN A 110 -5.48 1.46 -13.02
C ASN A 110 -5.20 1.67 -14.51
N VAL A 111 -5.57 0.70 -15.36
CA VAL A 111 -5.41 0.81 -16.81
C VAL A 111 -6.32 1.89 -17.38
N ILE A 112 -7.60 1.93 -16.99
CA ILE A 112 -8.52 2.99 -17.41
C ILE A 112 -8.00 4.36 -16.97
N SER A 113 -7.61 4.52 -15.69
CA SER A 113 -7.01 5.76 -15.19
C SER A 113 -5.81 6.19 -16.04
N SER A 114 -4.86 5.27 -16.28
CA SER A 114 -3.63 5.56 -17.02
C SER A 114 -3.87 5.90 -18.48
N ILE A 115 -4.85 5.25 -19.13
CA ILE A 115 -5.23 5.55 -20.52
C ILE A 115 -5.91 6.92 -20.58
N SER A 116 -6.83 7.20 -19.66
CA SER A 116 -7.51 8.49 -19.57
C SER A 116 -6.53 9.63 -19.37
N ASP A 117 -5.57 9.51 -18.46
CA ASP A 117 -4.53 10.53 -18.24
C ASP A 117 -3.69 10.77 -19.52
N ARG A 118 -3.35 9.71 -20.26
CA ARG A 118 -2.59 9.81 -21.52
C ARG A 118 -3.40 10.44 -22.66
N LEU A 119 -4.71 10.23 -22.68
CA LEU A 119 -5.62 10.83 -23.66
C LEU A 119 -5.89 12.29 -23.32
N SER A 120 -6.14 12.60 -22.05
CA SER A 120 -6.28 13.95 -21.49
C SER A 120 -5.04 14.81 -21.81
N ALA A 121 -3.83 14.27 -21.61
CA ALA A 121 -2.60 14.99 -21.93
C ALA A 121 -2.41 15.32 -23.42
N ARG A 122 -3.22 14.73 -24.32
CA ARG A 122 -3.22 15.02 -25.76
C ARG A 122 -4.38 15.93 -26.19
N SER A 123 -5.39 16.13 -25.35
CA SER A 123 -6.50 17.02 -25.66
C SER A 123 -6.15 18.46 -25.35
N GLU A 124 -6.48 19.36 -26.27
CA GLU A 124 -6.27 20.81 -26.11
C GLU A 124 -7.37 21.46 -25.25
N THR A 125 -8.50 20.76 -25.07
CA THR A 125 -9.67 21.20 -24.32
C THR A 125 -9.90 20.35 -23.08
N VAL A 126 -10.29 20.98 -21.98
CA VAL A 126 -10.76 20.26 -20.79
C VAL A 126 -12.06 19.53 -21.08
N GLY A 127 -12.10 18.25 -20.76
CA GLY A 127 -13.24 17.38 -20.93
C GLY A 127 -13.36 16.33 -19.83
N ILE A 128 -14.33 15.43 -19.96
CA ILE A 128 -14.59 14.41 -18.93
C ILE A 128 -13.37 13.52 -18.65
N MET A 129 -12.48 13.34 -19.64
CA MET A 129 -11.27 12.53 -19.54
C MET A 129 -10.29 13.04 -18.46
N ASP A 130 -10.25 14.35 -18.20
CA ASP A 130 -9.38 14.95 -17.17
C ASP A 130 -9.81 14.58 -15.74
N PHE A 131 -11.05 14.14 -15.58
CA PHE A 131 -11.62 13.80 -14.28
C PHE A 131 -11.67 12.30 -14.02
N ILE A 132 -11.49 11.45 -15.04
CA ILE A 132 -11.64 9.99 -14.88
C ILE A 132 -10.66 9.46 -13.84
N SER A 133 -9.39 9.83 -13.88
CA SER A 133 -8.40 9.36 -12.91
C SER A 133 -8.74 9.79 -11.48
N LEU A 134 -9.19 11.03 -11.29
CA LEU A 134 -9.65 11.53 -9.99
C LEU A 134 -10.91 10.78 -9.49
N ILE A 135 -11.86 10.50 -10.39
CA ILE A 135 -13.08 9.75 -10.07
C ILE A 135 -12.74 8.31 -9.70
N LEU A 136 -11.80 7.67 -10.40
CA LEU A 136 -11.42 6.29 -10.15
C LEU A 136 -10.53 6.11 -8.91
N LEU A 137 -9.82 7.15 -8.48
CA LEU A 137 -8.94 7.13 -7.31
C LEU A 137 -9.59 6.54 -6.03
N PRO A 138 -10.79 6.98 -5.58
CA PRO A 138 -11.44 6.38 -4.40
C PRO A 138 -11.83 4.91 -4.61
N PHE A 139 -12.17 4.48 -5.82
CA PHE A 139 -12.47 3.07 -6.11
C PHE A 139 -11.22 2.21 -6.04
N ILE A 140 -10.09 2.70 -6.57
CA ILE A 140 -8.79 2.03 -6.42
C ILE A 140 -8.42 1.96 -4.94
N CYS A 141 -8.60 3.05 -4.20
CA CYS A 141 -8.37 3.08 -2.74
C CYS A 141 -9.22 2.03 -2.02
N ALA A 142 -10.50 1.89 -2.35
CA ALA A 142 -11.40 0.92 -1.73
C ALA A 142 -10.95 -0.53 -1.98
N VAL A 143 -10.53 -0.84 -3.21
CA VAL A 143 -10.02 -2.18 -3.56
C VAL A 143 -8.76 -2.51 -2.75
N ILE A 144 -7.78 -1.60 -2.71
CA ILE A 144 -6.54 -1.83 -1.94
C ILE A 144 -6.81 -1.84 -0.43
N ALA A 145 -7.74 -1.01 0.06
CA ALA A 145 -8.12 -1.00 1.47
C ALA A 145 -8.78 -2.32 1.91
N ASN A 146 -9.54 -2.98 1.02
CA ASN A 146 -10.06 -4.32 1.27
C ASN A 146 -8.93 -5.36 1.34
N ILE A 147 -7.98 -5.32 0.39
CA ILE A 147 -6.78 -6.18 0.40
C ILE A 147 -5.96 -5.95 1.68
N GLN A 148 -5.83 -4.70 2.12
CA GLN A 148 -5.09 -4.35 3.33
C GLN A 148 -5.75 -4.88 4.60
N GLN A 149 -7.07 -4.94 4.66
CA GLN A 149 -7.77 -5.53 5.81
C GLN A 149 -7.48 -7.02 5.94
N ALA A 150 -7.48 -7.76 4.83
CA ALA A 150 -7.08 -9.17 4.81
C ALA A 150 -5.61 -9.35 5.23
N ALA A 151 -4.71 -8.49 4.75
CA ALA A 151 -3.30 -8.52 5.16
C ALA A 151 -3.11 -8.19 6.65
N ASN A 152 -3.87 -7.24 7.19
CA ASN A 152 -3.86 -6.90 8.62
C ASN A 152 -4.36 -8.08 9.48
N LEU A 153 -5.46 -8.71 9.05
CA LEU A 153 -6.05 -9.87 9.72
C LEU A 153 -5.08 -11.05 9.78
N SER A 154 -4.37 -11.35 8.68
CA SER A 154 -3.40 -12.46 8.64
C SER A 154 -2.21 -12.27 9.58
N GLN A 155 -1.93 -11.03 9.99
CA GLN A 155 -0.85 -10.71 10.93
C GLN A 155 -1.36 -10.54 12.37
N GLY A 156 -2.62 -10.88 12.66
CA GLY A 156 -3.20 -10.77 14.00
C GLY A 156 -3.48 -9.34 14.47
N ASP A 157 -3.47 -8.36 13.56
CA ASP A 157 -3.80 -6.95 13.85
C ASP A 157 -4.85 -6.43 12.84
N PRO A 158 -6.13 -6.87 12.94
CA PRO A 158 -7.16 -6.55 11.95
C PRO A 158 -7.43 -5.05 11.77
N LYS A 159 -7.22 -4.26 12.83
CA LYS A 159 -7.41 -2.80 12.80
C LYS A 159 -6.17 -2.05 12.30
N GLY A 160 -5.01 -2.69 12.29
CA GLY A 160 -3.72 -2.08 12.00
C GLY A 160 -3.30 -1.08 13.08
N ASP A 161 -3.63 -1.38 14.33
CA ASP A 161 -3.39 -0.49 15.48
C ASP A 161 -1.88 -0.31 15.72
N SER A 162 -1.07 -1.34 15.45
CA SER A 162 0.40 -1.31 15.52
C SER A 162 1.04 -0.27 14.61
N ASN A 163 0.32 0.18 13.57
CA ASN A 163 0.77 1.19 12.63
C ASN A 163 -0.38 2.15 12.28
N SER A 164 -1.00 2.70 13.33
CA SER A 164 -2.09 3.68 13.24
C SER A 164 -1.59 5.13 13.30
N GLU A 165 -0.51 5.40 14.02
CA GLU A 165 0.00 6.74 14.26
C GLU A 165 0.64 7.38 13.02
N MET A 166 0.50 8.71 12.89
CA MET A 166 1.13 9.48 11.83
C MET A 166 2.54 9.89 12.23
N THR A 167 3.53 9.46 11.46
CA THR A 167 4.92 9.90 11.63
C THR A 167 5.14 11.27 10.98
N ALA A 168 6.22 11.96 11.34
CA ALA A 168 6.60 13.21 10.71
C ALA A 168 6.72 13.10 9.17
N LEU A 169 7.26 11.98 8.68
CA LEU A 169 7.37 11.73 7.25
C LEU A 169 6.00 11.62 6.57
N ASN A 170 5.00 11.01 7.22
CA ASN A 170 3.64 10.95 6.70
C ASN A 170 3.06 12.36 6.52
N TRP A 171 3.28 13.24 7.50
CA TRP A 171 2.85 14.64 7.41
C TRP A 171 3.50 15.39 6.25
N ILE A 172 4.79 15.18 6.01
CA ILE A 172 5.50 15.79 4.87
C ILE A 172 4.86 15.35 3.54
N TRP A 173 4.63 14.05 3.36
CA TRP A 173 3.97 13.52 2.15
C TRP A 173 2.54 14.04 1.98
N MET A 174 1.78 14.13 3.08
CA MET A 174 0.43 14.68 3.05
C MET A 174 0.42 16.16 2.69
N LEU A 175 1.34 16.96 3.21
CA LEU A 175 1.44 18.39 2.89
C LEU A 175 1.80 18.61 1.42
N MET A 176 2.78 17.86 0.91
CA MET A 176 3.16 17.92 -0.50
C MET A 176 2.02 17.47 -1.40
N GLY A 177 1.32 16.39 -1.03
CA GLY A 177 0.13 15.92 -1.73
C GLY A 177 -1.02 16.93 -1.72
N ALA A 178 -1.29 17.55 -0.58
CA ALA A 178 -2.27 18.62 -0.46
C ALA A 178 -1.94 19.82 -1.35
N ALA A 179 -0.66 20.20 -1.45
CA ALA A 179 -0.23 21.23 -2.39
C ALA A 179 -0.50 20.85 -3.86
N LEU A 180 -0.26 19.58 -4.24
CA LEU A 180 -0.62 19.09 -5.58
C LEU A 180 -2.14 19.11 -5.83
N TRP A 181 -2.95 18.73 -4.84
CA TRP A 181 -4.41 18.86 -4.93
C TRP A 181 -4.84 20.30 -5.16
N LEU A 182 -4.25 21.27 -4.44
CA LEU A 182 -4.54 22.69 -4.65
C LEU A 182 -4.14 23.15 -6.06
N LEU A 183 -3.01 22.70 -6.59
CA LEU A 183 -2.60 23.01 -7.97
C LEU A 183 -3.56 22.41 -9.00
N ILE A 184 -4.03 21.19 -8.79
CA ILE A 184 -5.02 20.55 -9.66
C ILE A 184 -6.35 21.33 -9.65
N ILE A 185 -6.85 21.67 -8.46
CA ILE A 185 -8.09 22.44 -8.30
C ILE A 185 -7.94 23.83 -8.93
N PHE A 186 -6.81 24.49 -8.70
CA PHE A 186 -6.51 25.79 -9.30
C PHE A 186 -6.44 25.72 -10.82
N GLY A 187 -5.75 24.73 -11.38
CA GLY A 187 -5.69 24.50 -12.83
C GLY A 187 -7.09 24.34 -13.44
N PHE A 188 -7.94 23.54 -12.81
CA PHE A 188 -9.33 23.40 -13.25
C PHE A 188 -10.16 24.68 -13.10
N ALA A 189 -9.98 25.43 -12.01
CA ALA A 189 -10.67 26.69 -11.80
C ALA A 189 -10.33 27.73 -12.90
N VAL A 190 -9.05 27.86 -13.24
CA VAL A 190 -8.58 28.74 -14.34
C VAL A 190 -9.19 28.32 -15.66
N MET A 191 -9.27 27.02 -15.94
CA MET A 191 -9.78 26.52 -17.22
C MET A 191 -11.31 26.62 -17.35
N LEU A 192 -12.06 26.42 -16.26
CA LEU A 192 -13.53 26.42 -16.27
C LEU A 192 -14.14 27.81 -16.13
N ALA A 193 -13.45 28.74 -15.48
CA ALA A 193 -13.95 30.08 -15.23
C ALA A 193 -12.85 31.14 -15.43
N PRO A 194 -12.27 31.23 -16.65
CA PRO A 194 -11.15 32.12 -16.93
C PRO A 194 -11.47 33.59 -16.61
N ASP A 195 -12.70 34.03 -16.85
CA ASP A 195 -13.13 35.42 -16.62
C ASP A 195 -13.35 35.78 -15.14
N SER A 196 -13.35 34.79 -14.25
CA SER A 196 -13.64 34.98 -12.81
C SER A 196 -12.38 35.13 -11.95
N ILE A 197 -11.20 34.88 -12.52
CA ILE A 197 -9.93 34.93 -11.81
C ILE A 197 -9.15 36.14 -12.34
N PRO A 198 -8.82 37.14 -11.50
CA PRO A 198 -8.17 38.37 -11.94
C PRO A 198 -6.69 38.09 -12.28
N PHE A 199 -6.41 37.73 -13.52
CA PHE A 199 -5.06 37.66 -14.10
C PHE A 199 -5.06 38.17 -15.53
#